data_AF-A0A7X0SCP0-F1
#
_entry.id   AF-A0A7X0SCP0-F1
#
_cell.length_a   1.000
_cell.length_b   1.000
_cell.length_c   1.000
_cell.angle_alpha   90.00
_cell.angle_beta   90.00
_cell.angle_gamma   90.00
#
_symmetry.space_group_name_H-M   'P 1'
#
loop_
_entity.id
_entity.type
_entity.pdbx_description
1 polymer ?
#
loop_
_entity_poly.entity_id
_entity_poly.type
_entity_poly.pdbx_seq_one_letter_code
_entity_poly.pdbx_strand_id
1 'polypeptide(L)'
;MKKLINPDLYHGKHKKKNFFEGWYFKIVDKNNENQFVFIPGISKSIKAKHNHSFIQVLNSKNRNYTYYKYNEKCFRYNNDNFKINIDKSLFALDRLKLDISCNNKSLKGNLKFNNTIKWPDSNINPGSMGFYNYLWFMKCYAQVCVLDGDIEGVLCVNGELIDFTGGTVYIEKNWGNSFPKSWVWIQSNSFSDNRASVTCSLATIPFPIRDFRGFLIGVTIDDYFYSFTTINRSKLNLKQCGTDVEITVYNKNLKLTLKTFSYKDTYMLCKGPLNGKMIPLVNETLCGKVLMILEDTKTNSIIYKGIGESAGIEYGGELLNIIDN
;
A
#
# COMPACT_ATOMS: atom_id res chain seq x y z
N MET A 1 -14.04 15.61 -11.62
CA MET A 1 -12.84 16.41 -11.29
C MET A 1 -12.36 16.15 -9.87
N LYS A 2 -13.19 16.34 -8.82
CA LYS A 2 -12.83 16.16 -7.39
C LYS A 2 -11.95 14.93 -7.07
N LYS A 3 -12.29 13.74 -7.56
CA LYS A 3 -11.51 12.51 -7.33
C LYS A 3 -10.17 12.44 -8.08
N LEU A 4 -10.01 13.16 -9.18
CA LEU A 4 -8.74 13.21 -9.92
C LEU A 4 -7.72 14.09 -9.19
N ILE A 5 -8.20 15.16 -8.54
CA ILE A 5 -7.38 16.05 -7.71
C ILE A 5 -7.21 15.54 -6.27
N ASN A 6 -8.13 14.70 -5.79
CA ASN A 6 -8.04 14.01 -4.51
C ASN A 6 -8.17 12.48 -4.74
N PRO A 7 -7.05 11.80 -5.02
CA PRO A 7 -7.02 10.39 -5.38
C PRO A 7 -7.37 9.44 -4.24
N ASP A 8 -7.47 9.90 -2.99
CA ASP A 8 -7.91 9.09 -1.85
C ASP A 8 -9.36 8.61 -2.04
N LEU A 9 -10.21 9.44 -2.67
CA LEU A 9 -11.67 9.27 -2.80
C LEU A 9 -12.11 8.15 -3.74
N TYR A 10 -13.32 7.60 -3.58
CA TYR A 10 -13.83 6.52 -4.43
C TYR A 10 -13.97 6.93 -5.92
N HIS A 11 -13.37 6.14 -6.82
CA HIS A 11 -13.37 6.34 -8.27
C HIS A 11 -14.45 5.57 -9.02
N GLY A 12 -14.98 4.49 -8.43
CA GLY A 12 -15.85 3.53 -9.10
C GLY A 12 -17.32 3.92 -9.28
N LYS A 13 -17.76 5.13 -8.88
CA LYS A 13 -19.19 5.57 -8.95
C LYS A 13 -19.86 5.27 -10.30
N HIS A 14 -19.16 5.56 -11.41
CA HIS A 14 -19.70 5.37 -12.77
C HIS A 14 -19.20 4.10 -13.47
N LYS A 15 -18.43 3.26 -12.79
CA LYS A 15 -17.91 2.01 -13.34
C LYS A 15 -18.97 0.92 -13.17
N LYS A 16 -19.32 0.21 -14.24
CA LYS A 16 -20.37 -0.84 -14.21
C LYS A 16 -19.80 -2.27 -14.22
N LYS A 17 -18.61 -2.46 -14.78
CA LYS A 17 -17.95 -3.76 -14.96
C LYS A 17 -16.44 -3.57 -15.09
N ASN A 18 -15.69 -4.67 -14.98
CA ASN A 18 -14.24 -4.73 -15.12
C ASN A 18 -13.52 -3.66 -14.29
N PHE A 19 -13.88 -3.58 -13.01
CA PHE A 19 -13.37 -2.56 -12.11
C PHE A 19 -13.12 -3.13 -10.72
N PHE A 20 -12.00 -2.76 -10.13
CA PHE A 20 -11.73 -2.95 -8.72
C PHE A 20 -11.28 -1.62 -8.11
N GLU A 21 -11.52 -1.47 -6.82
CA GLU A 21 -10.93 -0.42 -6.00
C GLU A 21 -10.84 -0.92 -4.56
N GLY A 22 -9.67 -0.76 -3.96
CA GLY A 22 -9.39 -1.18 -2.59
C GLY A 22 -8.39 -0.25 -1.93
N TRP A 23 -8.50 -0.16 -0.61
CA TRP A 23 -7.61 0.64 0.24
C TRP A 23 -6.94 -0.29 1.22
N TYR A 24 -5.63 -0.33 1.20
CA TYR A 24 -4.76 -1.14 2.03
C TYR A 24 -4.42 -0.34 3.30
N PHE A 25 -4.92 -0.79 4.45
CA PHE A 25 -4.59 -0.24 5.76
C PHE A 25 -3.66 -1.21 6.46
N LYS A 26 -2.39 -0.87 6.58
CA LYS A 26 -1.45 -1.62 7.41
C LYS A 26 -1.31 -0.94 8.75
N ILE A 27 -1.42 -1.74 9.81
CA ILE A 27 -1.20 -1.31 11.18
C ILE A 27 -0.18 -2.21 11.83
N VAL A 28 0.66 -1.62 12.67
CA VAL A 28 1.68 -2.30 13.46
C VAL A 28 1.56 -1.80 14.89
N ASP A 29 1.56 -2.69 15.87
CA ASP A 29 1.57 -2.28 17.27
C ASP A 29 2.92 -1.68 17.69
N LYS A 30 2.96 -1.03 18.85
CA LYS A 30 4.16 -0.33 19.34
C LYS A 30 5.40 -1.22 19.47
N ASN A 31 5.21 -2.53 19.69
CA ASN A 31 6.28 -3.49 19.92
C ASN A 31 6.70 -4.26 18.65
N ASN A 32 6.06 -4.01 17.49
CA ASN A 32 6.25 -4.79 16.27
C ASN A 32 5.97 -6.30 16.44
N GLU A 33 5.06 -6.66 17.34
CA GLU A 33 4.63 -8.05 17.58
C GLU A 33 3.39 -8.41 16.77
N ASN A 34 2.56 -7.40 16.43
CA ASN A 34 1.29 -7.60 15.75
C ASN A 34 1.19 -6.69 14.52
N GLN A 35 1.32 -7.27 13.33
CA GLN A 35 1.07 -6.60 12.06
C GLN A 35 -0.24 -7.10 11.45
N PHE A 36 -1.13 -6.17 11.14
CA PHE A 36 -2.37 -6.46 10.44
C PHE A 36 -2.50 -5.61 9.20
N VAL A 37 -3.15 -6.19 8.18
CA VAL A 37 -3.62 -5.44 7.02
C VAL A 37 -5.11 -5.63 6.88
N PHE A 38 -5.82 -4.53 6.65
CA PHE A 38 -7.23 -4.51 6.29
C PHE A 38 -7.40 -3.88 4.92
N ILE A 39 -8.01 -4.62 3.99
CA ILE A 39 -8.27 -4.14 2.62
C ILE A 39 -9.77 -4.12 2.35
N PRO A 40 -10.51 -3.06 2.75
CA PRO A 40 -11.84 -2.80 2.23
C PRO A 40 -11.79 -2.54 0.73
N GLY A 41 -12.75 -3.10 -0.01
CA GLY A 41 -12.85 -2.82 -1.43
C GLY A 41 -14.13 -3.30 -2.09
N ILE A 42 -14.21 -3.00 -3.38
CA ILE A 42 -15.31 -3.42 -4.25
C ILE A 42 -14.75 -3.98 -5.56
N SER A 43 -15.35 -5.08 -6.02
CA SER A 43 -15.06 -5.69 -7.32
C SER A 43 -16.33 -5.72 -8.16
N LYS A 44 -16.25 -5.13 -9.35
CA LYS A 44 -17.28 -5.14 -10.39
C LYS A 44 -16.79 -6.01 -11.53
N SER A 45 -17.33 -7.22 -11.62
CA SER A 45 -16.94 -8.20 -12.62
C SER A 45 -17.55 -7.89 -13.99
N ILE A 46 -17.24 -8.70 -15.00
CA ILE A 46 -17.89 -8.63 -16.32
C ILE A 46 -19.37 -8.99 -16.20
N LYS A 47 -19.70 -10.00 -15.39
CA LYS A 47 -21.09 -10.42 -15.10
C LYS A 47 -21.50 -9.86 -13.74
N ALA A 48 -22.56 -9.05 -13.71
CA ALA A 48 -23.03 -8.35 -12.51
C ALA A 48 -23.28 -9.28 -11.30
N LYS A 49 -23.72 -10.52 -11.54
CA LYS A 49 -23.92 -11.53 -10.48
C LYS A 49 -22.66 -11.87 -9.66
N HIS A 50 -21.47 -11.52 -10.17
CA HIS A 50 -20.20 -11.73 -9.48
C HIS A 50 -19.66 -10.46 -8.83
N ASN A 51 -20.37 -9.34 -8.94
CA ASN A 51 -20.05 -8.14 -8.19
C ASN A 51 -20.16 -8.42 -6.70
N HIS A 52 -19.24 -7.86 -5.94
CA HIS A 52 -19.23 -8.00 -4.49
C HIS A 52 -18.37 -6.90 -3.88
N SER A 53 -18.64 -6.62 -2.61
CA SER A 53 -17.71 -5.90 -1.77
C SER A 53 -16.94 -6.90 -0.92
N PHE A 54 -15.81 -6.48 -0.38
CA PHE A 54 -14.95 -7.37 0.39
C PHE A 54 -14.15 -6.61 1.45
N ILE A 55 -13.73 -7.35 2.46
CA ILE A 55 -12.65 -6.95 3.37
C ILE A 55 -11.63 -8.08 3.35
N GLN A 56 -10.41 -7.82 2.88
CA GLN A 56 -9.29 -8.74 3.06
C GLN A 56 -8.65 -8.46 4.43
N VAL A 57 -8.27 -9.51 5.15
CA VAL A 57 -7.56 -9.39 6.42
C VAL A 57 -6.31 -10.27 6.37
N LEU A 58 -5.16 -9.66 6.61
CA LEU A 58 -3.90 -10.36 6.83
C LEU A 58 -3.48 -10.17 8.28
N ASN A 59 -2.99 -11.23 8.90
CA ASN A 59 -2.37 -11.23 10.23
C ASN A 59 -1.04 -11.98 10.11
N SER A 60 0.06 -11.26 10.28
CA SER A 60 1.43 -11.78 10.18
C SER A 60 1.73 -12.85 11.25
N LYS A 61 1.42 -12.56 12.52
CA LYS A 61 1.70 -13.41 13.69
C LYS A 61 1.16 -14.82 13.51
N ASN A 62 -0.06 -14.92 12.99
CA ASN A 62 -0.73 -16.20 12.75
C ASN A 62 -0.64 -16.69 11.30
N ARG A 63 0.08 -15.98 10.42
CA ARG A 63 0.15 -16.24 8.97
C ARG A 63 -1.24 -16.47 8.36
N ASN A 64 -2.20 -15.66 8.78
CA ASN A 64 -3.60 -15.85 8.44
C ASN A 64 -4.03 -14.83 7.40
N TYR A 65 -4.52 -15.31 6.27
CA TYR A 65 -5.22 -14.50 5.28
C TYR A 65 -6.69 -14.94 5.22
N THR A 66 -7.61 -13.97 5.29
CA THR A 66 -9.04 -14.22 5.12
C THR A 66 -9.67 -13.19 4.19
N TYR A 67 -10.49 -13.68 3.25
CA TYR A 67 -11.26 -12.84 2.31
C TYR A 67 -12.75 -12.85 2.68
N TYR A 68 -13.20 -11.84 3.42
CA TYR A 68 -14.61 -11.71 3.77
C TYR A 68 -15.38 -11.10 2.61
N LYS A 69 -16.26 -11.89 1.99
CA LYS A 69 -17.07 -11.47 0.84
C LYS A 69 -18.44 -11.02 1.30
N TYR A 70 -18.87 -9.85 0.84
CA TYR A 70 -20.17 -9.26 1.13
C TYR A 70 -20.93 -8.97 -0.17
N ASN A 71 -22.24 -8.73 -0.04
CA ASN A 71 -23.02 -8.23 -1.18
C ASN A 71 -22.46 -6.86 -1.62
N GLU A 72 -22.53 -6.53 -2.92
CA GLU A 72 -22.11 -5.20 -3.41
C GLU A 72 -22.86 -4.05 -2.71
N LYS A 73 -24.12 -4.27 -2.32
CA LYS A 73 -24.98 -3.28 -1.63
C LYS A 73 -24.50 -2.95 -0.22
N CYS A 74 -23.63 -3.77 0.38
CA CYS A 74 -23.02 -3.49 1.68
C CYS A 74 -21.95 -2.39 1.58
N PHE A 75 -21.46 -2.08 0.37
CA PHE A 75 -20.47 -1.03 0.15
C PHE A 75 -21.14 0.34 0.05
N ARG A 76 -20.74 1.25 0.94
CA ARG A 76 -21.14 2.66 0.91
C ARG A 76 -19.88 3.52 0.95
N TYR A 77 -19.91 4.67 0.30
CA TYR A 77 -18.78 5.60 0.24
C TYR A 77 -19.24 7.03 0.50
N ASN A 78 -18.34 7.85 1.01
CA ASN A 78 -18.44 9.30 0.99
C ASN A 78 -17.25 9.87 0.20
N ASN A 79 -17.52 10.86 -0.66
CA ASN A 79 -16.49 11.58 -1.43
C ASN A 79 -16.37 13.04 -1.01
N ASP A 80 -17.05 13.48 0.05
CA ASP A 80 -16.79 14.77 0.68
C ASP A 80 -15.58 14.72 1.59
N ASN A 81 -15.54 13.69 2.42
CA ASN A 81 -14.35 13.18 3.06
C ASN A 81 -14.21 11.70 2.70
N PHE A 82 -12.97 11.22 2.55
CA PHE A 82 -12.74 9.80 2.32
C PHE A 82 -13.35 8.98 3.47
N LYS A 83 -14.35 8.16 3.15
CA LYS A 83 -14.95 7.21 4.07
C LYS A 83 -15.57 6.06 3.30
N ILE A 84 -15.23 4.84 3.67
CA ILE A 84 -15.79 3.61 3.13
C ILE A 84 -16.45 2.83 4.26
N ASN A 85 -17.64 2.31 3.99
CA ASN A 85 -18.34 1.38 4.86
C ASN A 85 -18.60 0.08 4.10
N ILE A 86 -18.31 -1.05 4.75
CA ILE A 86 -18.68 -2.37 4.25
C ILE A 86 -19.35 -3.09 5.41
N ASP A 87 -20.65 -3.33 5.24
CA ASP A 87 -21.51 -3.85 6.29
C ASP A 87 -21.42 -2.99 7.57
N LYS A 88 -20.94 -3.53 8.70
CA LYS A 88 -20.78 -2.81 9.97
C LYS A 88 -19.42 -2.14 10.16
N SER A 89 -18.47 -2.38 9.26
CA SER A 89 -17.10 -1.84 9.34
C SER A 89 -17.00 -0.48 8.64
N LEU A 90 -16.09 0.37 9.12
CA LEU A 90 -15.82 1.73 8.62
C LEU A 90 -14.32 1.94 8.47
N PHE A 91 -13.93 2.57 7.36
CA PHE A 91 -12.55 2.89 7.02
C PHE A 91 -12.47 4.34 6.57
N ALA A 92 -11.60 5.12 7.20
CA ALA A 92 -11.32 6.51 6.90
C ALA A 92 -9.83 6.79 7.15
N LEU A 93 -9.31 7.94 6.71
CA LEU A 93 -7.88 8.26 6.91
C LEU A 93 -7.53 8.61 8.35
N ASP A 94 -8.54 8.94 9.18
CA ASP A 94 -8.40 9.34 10.58
C ASP A 94 -8.85 8.24 11.56
N ARG A 95 -9.47 7.16 11.07
CA ARG A 95 -9.96 6.07 11.92
C ARG A 95 -10.32 4.81 11.15
N LEU A 96 -10.33 3.72 11.89
CA LEU A 96 -10.80 2.41 11.47
C LEU A 96 -11.73 1.84 12.54
N LYS A 97 -12.89 1.31 12.13
CA LYS A 97 -13.81 0.57 12.99
C LYS A 97 -14.11 -0.76 12.33
N LEU A 98 -13.87 -1.84 13.06
CA LEU A 98 -14.13 -3.19 12.59
C LEU A 98 -15.25 -3.81 13.40
N ASP A 99 -16.14 -4.47 12.69
CA ASP A 99 -17.12 -5.38 13.25
C ASP A 99 -17.34 -6.48 12.21
N ILE A 100 -16.49 -7.51 12.30
CA ILE A 100 -16.47 -8.66 11.41
C ILE A 100 -16.71 -9.90 12.28
N SER A 101 -17.67 -10.72 11.89
CA SER A 101 -17.98 -11.99 12.56
C SER A 101 -18.40 -13.01 11.51
N CYS A 102 -17.59 -14.06 11.33
CA CYS A 102 -17.87 -15.12 10.36
C CYS A 102 -17.09 -16.39 10.70
N ASN A 103 -17.72 -17.56 10.60
CA ASN A 103 -17.08 -18.88 10.75
C ASN A 103 -16.18 -19.00 12.00
N ASN A 104 -16.71 -18.66 13.18
CA ASN A 104 -16.02 -18.65 14.48
C ASN A 104 -14.80 -17.72 14.57
N LYS A 105 -14.57 -16.86 13.57
CA LYS A 105 -13.64 -15.74 13.67
C LYS A 105 -14.40 -14.46 14.00
N SER A 106 -13.85 -13.67 14.93
CA SER A 106 -14.39 -12.37 15.30
C SER A 106 -13.28 -11.32 15.28
N LEU A 107 -13.61 -10.14 14.78
CA LEU A 107 -12.72 -8.99 14.80
C LEU A 107 -13.54 -7.74 15.06
N LYS A 108 -13.33 -7.13 16.22
CA LYS A 108 -14.09 -5.98 16.67
C LYS A 108 -13.19 -4.95 17.33
N GLY A 109 -13.42 -3.67 17.07
CA GLY A 109 -12.67 -2.62 17.73
C GLY A 109 -12.66 -1.33 16.94
N ASN A 110 -11.98 -0.33 17.51
CA ASN A 110 -11.84 0.99 16.91
C ASN A 110 -10.41 1.46 17.10
N LEU A 111 -9.83 1.99 16.04
CA LEU A 111 -8.54 2.66 16.04
C LEU A 111 -8.74 4.08 15.54
N LYS A 112 -8.13 5.05 16.21
CA LYS A 112 -7.98 6.42 15.71
C LYS A 112 -6.56 6.59 15.18
N PHE A 113 -6.42 7.38 14.14
CA PHE A 113 -5.15 7.72 13.51
C PHE A 113 -4.87 9.19 13.73
N ASN A 114 -3.78 9.48 14.45
CA ASN A 114 -3.33 10.83 14.79
C ASN A 114 -2.01 11.12 14.08
N ASN A 115 -1.64 12.40 13.99
CA ASN A 115 -0.35 12.83 13.43
C ASN A 115 -0.02 12.21 12.05
N THR A 116 -1.05 12.01 11.21
CA THR A 116 -0.88 11.32 9.93
C THR A 116 -0.09 12.18 8.95
N ILE A 117 1.00 11.64 8.42
CA ILE A 117 1.79 12.24 7.35
C ILE A 117 1.25 11.73 6.02
N LYS A 118 0.76 12.64 5.18
CA LYS A 118 0.27 12.30 3.84
C LYS A 118 1.35 12.48 2.79
N TRP A 119 1.18 11.81 1.66
CA TRP A 119 1.96 12.12 0.47
C TRP A 119 1.71 13.57 0.04
N PRO A 120 2.73 14.45 -0.05
CA PRO A 120 2.55 15.83 -0.47
C PRO A 120 2.03 15.92 -1.91
N ASP A 121 0.92 16.64 -2.10
CA ASP A 121 0.25 16.76 -3.38
C ASP A 121 -0.05 18.22 -3.77
N SER A 122 -0.53 18.37 -5.01
CA SER A 122 -1.02 19.64 -5.53
C SER A 122 -2.09 19.38 -6.59
N ASN A 123 -2.83 20.42 -6.98
CA ASN A 123 -3.77 20.27 -8.10
C ASN A 123 -3.07 19.90 -9.42
N ILE A 124 -1.79 20.24 -9.61
CA ILE A 124 -1.04 19.88 -10.83
C ILE A 124 -0.52 18.44 -10.75
N ASN A 125 -0.02 18.05 -9.59
CA ASN A 125 0.46 16.69 -9.30
C ASN A 125 -0.32 16.13 -8.11
N PRO A 126 -1.54 15.63 -8.33
CA PRO A 126 -2.36 15.09 -7.25
C PRO A 126 -1.84 13.71 -6.82
N GLY A 127 -1.65 13.52 -5.52
CA GLY A 127 -1.17 12.29 -4.91
C GLY A 127 0.16 11.73 -5.44
N SER A 128 0.41 10.45 -5.15
CA SER A 128 1.69 9.79 -5.42
C SER A 128 1.94 9.50 -6.90
N MET A 129 0.88 9.35 -7.68
CA MET A 129 0.97 9.22 -9.14
C MET A 129 1.09 10.57 -9.87
N GLY A 130 0.93 11.70 -9.19
CA GLY A 130 1.02 13.03 -9.78
C GLY A 130 0.19 13.18 -11.05
N PHE A 131 0.79 13.74 -12.10
CA PHE A 131 0.13 13.94 -13.40
C PHE A 131 -0.49 12.66 -14.01
N TYR A 132 0.02 11.46 -13.68
CA TYR A 132 -0.54 10.22 -14.24
C TYR A 132 -1.98 9.96 -13.80
N ASN A 133 -2.46 10.57 -12.71
CA ASN A 133 -3.87 10.49 -12.30
C ASN A 133 -4.84 11.09 -13.33
N TYR A 134 -4.36 11.93 -14.25
CA TYR A 134 -5.17 12.49 -15.34
C TYR A 134 -5.25 11.60 -16.57
N LEU A 135 -4.39 10.59 -16.68
CA LEU A 135 -4.46 9.62 -17.77
C LEU A 135 -5.65 8.69 -17.55
N TRP A 136 -6.42 8.38 -18.59
CA TRP A 136 -7.63 7.56 -18.47
C TRP A 136 -7.43 6.10 -18.87
N PHE A 137 -6.29 5.77 -19.48
CA PHE A 137 -6.03 4.48 -20.13
C PHE A 137 -5.18 3.50 -19.29
N MET A 138 -4.73 3.89 -18.09
CA MET A 138 -3.94 2.98 -17.25
C MET A 138 -4.82 1.86 -16.68
N LYS A 139 -4.27 0.64 -16.65
CA LYS A 139 -4.95 -0.56 -16.14
C LYS A 139 -5.03 -0.59 -14.61
N CYS A 140 -4.03 -0.02 -13.94
CA CYS A 140 -3.94 0.12 -12.49
C CYS A 140 -3.48 1.53 -12.18
N TYR A 141 -4.10 2.15 -11.18
CA TYR A 141 -3.65 3.35 -10.53
C TYR A 141 -3.38 3.02 -9.06
N ALA A 142 -2.47 3.79 -8.46
CA ALA A 142 -2.03 3.66 -7.08
C ALA A 142 -2.07 5.05 -6.42
N GLN A 143 -2.30 5.07 -5.11
CA GLN A 143 -2.25 6.29 -4.31
C GLN A 143 -1.76 5.95 -2.92
N VAL A 144 -0.66 6.57 -2.50
CA VAL A 144 -0.20 6.53 -1.11
C VAL A 144 -0.96 7.61 -0.34
N CYS A 145 -1.94 7.21 0.46
CA CYS A 145 -2.80 8.12 1.21
C CYS A 145 -2.13 8.63 2.48
N VAL A 146 -1.50 7.73 3.24
CA VAL A 146 -0.81 8.01 4.51
C VAL A 146 0.51 7.25 4.51
N LEU A 147 1.61 8.00 4.61
CA LEU A 147 2.98 7.50 4.68
C LEU A 147 3.31 6.96 6.07
N ASP A 148 2.79 7.65 7.10
CA ASP A 148 2.97 7.31 8.50
C ASP A 148 1.89 7.97 9.37
N GLY A 149 1.67 7.48 10.59
CA GLY A 149 0.73 8.05 11.55
C GLY A 149 0.66 7.23 12.83
N ASP A 150 0.21 7.85 13.91
CA ASP A 150 0.13 7.23 15.24
C ASP A 150 -1.24 6.59 15.46
N ILE A 151 -1.27 5.44 16.11
CA ILE A 151 -2.51 4.74 16.44
C ILE A 151 -2.88 4.94 17.92
N GLU A 152 -4.17 5.12 18.18
CA GLU A 152 -4.80 5.03 19.50
C GLU A 152 -5.96 4.02 19.44
N GLY A 153 -5.98 3.05 20.34
CA GLY A 153 -7.11 2.13 20.50
C GLY A 153 -6.73 0.65 20.42
N VAL A 154 -7.76 -0.20 20.44
CA VAL A 154 -7.62 -1.64 20.61
C VAL A 154 -8.48 -2.41 19.62
N LEU A 155 -8.02 -3.61 19.25
CA LEU A 155 -8.79 -4.59 18.49
C LEU A 155 -8.95 -5.87 19.33
N CYS A 156 -10.17 -6.39 19.40
CA CYS A 156 -10.47 -7.73 19.90
C CYS A 156 -10.48 -8.70 18.72
N VAL A 157 -9.49 -9.59 18.67
CA VAL A 157 -9.29 -10.59 17.61
C VAL A 157 -9.54 -11.97 18.19
N ASN A 158 -10.64 -12.62 17.81
CA ASN A 158 -11.04 -13.94 18.32
C ASN A 158 -11.06 -14.04 19.86
N GLY A 159 -11.37 -12.93 20.55
CA GLY A 159 -11.38 -12.84 22.02
C GLY A 159 -10.08 -12.31 22.63
N GLU A 160 -8.97 -12.27 21.91
CA GLU A 160 -7.71 -11.65 22.36
C GLU A 160 -7.77 -10.14 22.14
N LEU A 161 -7.48 -9.35 23.18
CA LEU A 161 -7.35 -7.90 23.06
C LEU A 161 -5.91 -7.55 22.69
N ILE A 162 -5.75 -6.85 21.57
CA ILE A 162 -4.48 -6.34 21.08
C ILE A 162 -4.53 -4.82 21.12
N ASP A 163 -3.60 -4.21 21.85
CA ASP A 163 -3.45 -2.77 21.96
C ASP A 163 -2.53 -2.24 20.85
N PHE A 164 -3.06 -1.36 20.01
CA PHE A 164 -2.30 -0.69 18.96
C PHE A 164 -1.89 0.73 19.37
N THR A 165 -2.18 1.15 20.60
CA THR A 165 -1.80 2.48 21.08
C THR A 165 -0.29 2.67 21.05
N GLY A 166 0.16 3.74 20.38
CA GLY A 166 1.58 4.00 20.13
C GLY A 166 2.18 3.19 18.96
N GLY A 167 1.35 2.41 18.26
CA GLY A 167 1.69 1.77 17.00
C GLY A 167 1.58 2.72 15.80
N THR A 168 1.85 2.20 14.60
CA THR A 168 1.92 2.99 13.37
C THR A 168 0.93 2.53 12.30
N VAL A 169 0.46 3.47 11.47
CA VAL A 169 -0.47 3.20 10.35
C VAL A 169 0.11 3.66 9.00
N TYR A 170 -0.07 2.82 7.99
CA TYR A 170 0.18 3.13 6.58
C TYR A 170 -1.10 2.88 5.78
N ILE A 171 -1.42 3.77 4.83
CA ILE A 171 -2.60 3.64 3.97
C ILE A 171 -2.22 3.86 2.51
N GLU A 172 -2.47 2.85 1.69
CA GLU A 172 -2.37 2.92 0.22
C GLU A 172 -3.69 2.52 -0.42
N LYS A 173 -3.86 2.85 -1.69
CA LYS A 173 -5.02 2.51 -2.47
C LYS A 173 -4.64 2.12 -3.88
N ASN A 174 -5.32 1.13 -4.43
CA ASN A 174 -5.26 0.83 -5.86
C ASN A 174 -6.66 0.76 -6.48
N TRP A 175 -6.77 1.18 -7.74
CA TRP A 175 -8.00 1.04 -8.52
C TRP A 175 -7.72 0.83 -10.00
N GLY A 176 -8.66 0.25 -10.72
CA GLY A 176 -8.48 -0.07 -12.15
C GLY A 176 -9.15 -1.38 -12.53
N ASN A 177 -8.55 -2.15 -13.41
CA ASN A 177 -9.07 -3.45 -13.86
C ASN A 177 -8.12 -4.64 -13.61
N SER A 178 -6.80 -4.41 -13.63
CA SER A 178 -5.77 -5.43 -13.49
C SER A 178 -4.51 -4.82 -12.89
N PHE A 179 -3.80 -5.59 -12.08
CA PHE A 179 -2.45 -5.23 -11.65
C PHE A 179 -1.43 -5.22 -12.81
N PRO A 180 -0.26 -4.58 -12.63
CA PRO A 180 0.82 -4.55 -13.62
C PRO A 180 1.33 -5.94 -14.02
N LYS A 181 2.12 -6.02 -15.09
CA LYS A 181 2.72 -7.29 -15.57
C LYS A 181 3.71 -7.87 -14.56
N SER A 182 4.46 -6.99 -13.92
CA SER A 182 5.39 -7.28 -12.85
C SER A 182 5.51 -6.07 -11.95
N TRP A 183 5.82 -6.30 -10.67
CA TRP A 183 6.00 -5.24 -9.69
C TRP A 183 6.90 -5.64 -8.54
N VAL A 184 7.50 -4.62 -7.92
CA VAL A 184 8.13 -4.67 -6.61
C VAL A 184 7.41 -3.64 -5.75
N TRP A 185 6.94 -4.06 -4.57
CA TRP A 185 6.38 -3.16 -3.56
C TRP A 185 7.12 -3.36 -2.24
N ILE A 186 7.57 -2.27 -1.65
CA ILE A 186 8.26 -2.26 -0.35
C ILE A 186 7.68 -1.13 0.47
N GLN A 187 7.29 -1.40 1.71
CA GLN A 187 6.82 -0.39 2.63
C GLN A 187 7.25 -0.67 4.08
N SER A 188 7.78 0.33 4.76
CA SER A 188 7.94 0.31 6.21
C SER A 188 7.84 1.72 6.77
N ASN A 189 7.23 1.84 7.94
CA ASN A 189 7.19 3.04 8.77
C ASN A 189 7.40 2.65 10.24
N SER A 190 8.23 1.63 10.46
CA SER A 190 8.57 1.07 11.77
C SER A 190 10.09 1.07 11.92
N PHE A 191 10.67 2.27 12.05
CA PHE A 191 12.10 2.46 12.29
C PHE A 191 12.32 2.82 13.77
N SER A 192 13.38 2.28 14.38
CA SER A 192 13.66 2.45 15.80
C SER A 192 14.27 3.81 16.17
N ASP A 193 14.99 4.41 15.23
CA ASP A 193 15.94 5.48 15.58
C ASP A 193 15.35 6.88 15.37
N ASN A 194 14.52 7.07 14.33
CA ASN A 194 13.82 8.31 14.01
C ASN A 194 12.42 8.01 13.49
N ARG A 195 11.55 9.03 13.42
CA ARG A 195 10.25 8.91 12.75
C ARG A 195 10.47 8.87 11.23
N ALA A 196 10.75 7.69 10.71
CA ALA A 196 11.02 7.48 9.31
C ALA A 196 9.97 6.58 8.64
N SER A 197 9.71 6.82 7.36
CA SER A 197 8.93 5.92 6.52
C SER A 197 9.53 5.81 5.13
N VAL A 198 9.28 4.67 4.49
CA VAL A 198 9.57 4.44 3.08
C VAL A 198 8.41 3.67 2.47
N THR A 199 8.01 4.11 1.28
CA THR A 199 7.18 3.33 0.34
C THR A 199 7.87 3.35 -1.01
N CYS A 200 7.91 2.21 -1.68
CA CYS A 200 8.54 2.03 -2.97
C CYS A 200 7.68 1.09 -3.81
N SER A 201 7.03 1.64 -4.83
CA SER A 201 6.29 0.87 -5.84
C SER A 201 7.01 1.01 -7.17
N LEU A 202 7.40 -0.11 -7.76
CA LEU A 202 8.03 -0.22 -9.07
C LEU A 202 7.21 -1.20 -9.90
N ALA A 203 6.85 -0.85 -11.13
CA ALA A 203 5.98 -1.66 -11.96
C ALA A 203 6.27 -1.54 -13.46
N THR A 204 6.08 -2.63 -14.20
CA THR A 204 6.02 -2.60 -15.67
C THR A 204 4.57 -2.43 -16.12
N ILE A 205 4.29 -1.23 -16.61
CA ILE A 205 2.95 -0.77 -16.97
C ILE A 205 2.77 -0.88 -18.49
N PRO A 206 1.71 -1.56 -18.97
CA PRO A 206 1.37 -1.54 -20.38
C PRO A 206 1.04 -0.11 -20.83
N PHE A 207 1.79 0.40 -21.81
CA PHE A 207 1.57 1.70 -22.44
C PHE A 207 1.28 1.51 -23.94
N PRO A 208 0.60 2.45 -24.63
CA PRO A 208 0.14 2.22 -26.01
C PRO A 208 1.23 1.88 -27.04
N ILE A 209 2.46 2.35 -26.85
CA ILE A 209 3.57 2.16 -27.81
C ILE A 209 4.59 1.13 -27.29
N ARG A 210 5.06 1.32 -26.05
CA ARG A 210 6.01 0.43 -25.39
C ARG A 210 5.68 0.36 -23.91
N ASP A 211 5.84 -0.81 -23.31
CA ASP A 211 5.75 -0.95 -21.86
C ASP A 211 6.68 0.05 -21.16
N PHE A 212 6.17 0.64 -20.08
CA PHE A 212 6.83 1.67 -19.30
C PHE A 212 7.16 1.13 -17.90
N ARG A 213 8.43 1.18 -17.52
CA ARG A 213 8.86 0.91 -16.15
C ARG A 213 8.64 2.18 -15.32
N GLY A 214 7.55 2.17 -14.56
CA GLY A 214 7.14 3.26 -13.67
C GLY A 214 7.54 2.98 -12.24
N PHE A 215 7.97 4.02 -11.51
CA PHE A 215 8.18 3.90 -10.07
C PHE A 215 7.82 5.19 -9.32
N LEU A 216 7.45 4.97 -8.07
CA LEU A 216 7.06 5.97 -7.09
C LEU A 216 7.67 5.54 -5.75
N ILE A 217 8.64 6.32 -5.28
CA ILE A 217 9.29 6.11 -4.00
C ILE A 217 9.14 7.40 -3.18
N GLY A 218 8.62 7.26 -1.97
CA GLY A 218 8.51 8.33 -0.99
C GLY A 218 9.23 7.93 0.28
N VAL A 219 10.03 8.85 0.80
CA VAL A 219 10.74 8.70 2.08
C VAL A 219 10.37 9.89 2.97
N THR A 220 9.95 9.61 4.19
CA THR A 220 9.87 10.64 5.24
C THR A 220 10.95 10.36 6.27
N ILE A 221 11.66 11.40 6.69
CA ILE A 221 12.55 11.37 7.85
C ILE A 221 12.19 12.60 8.66
N ASP A 222 11.59 12.37 9.82
CA ASP A 222 10.95 13.38 10.65
C ASP A 222 9.95 14.19 9.81
N ASP A 223 10.14 15.50 9.70
CA ASP A 223 9.27 16.40 8.94
C ASP A 223 9.65 16.55 7.45
N TYR A 224 10.72 15.89 7.00
CA TYR A 224 11.23 16.04 5.63
C TYR A 224 10.73 14.93 4.72
N PHE A 225 10.15 15.31 3.58
CA PHE A 225 9.74 14.38 2.53
C PHE A 225 10.68 14.41 1.32
N TYR A 226 11.18 13.25 0.93
CA TYR A 226 12.01 13.02 -0.24
C TYR A 226 11.26 12.13 -1.23
N SER A 227 11.15 12.56 -2.48
CA SER A 227 10.49 11.78 -3.52
C SER A 227 11.47 11.37 -4.62
N PHE A 228 11.37 10.11 -5.04
CA PHE A 228 12.07 9.58 -6.21
C PHE A 228 11.03 8.93 -7.11
N THR A 229 10.66 9.61 -8.18
CA THR A 229 9.59 9.15 -9.08
C THR A 229 10.05 9.25 -10.53
N THR A 230 9.34 8.56 -11.43
CA THR A 230 9.59 8.77 -12.85
C THR A 230 9.23 10.20 -13.30
N ILE A 231 8.27 10.84 -12.64
CA ILE A 231 7.83 12.22 -12.96
C ILE A 231 8.94 13.23 -12.66
N ASN A 232 9.63 13.09 -11.53
CA ASN A 232 10.73 13.98 -11.17
C ASN A 232 12.08 13.55 -11.80
N ARG A 233 12.03 12.68 -12.81
CA ARG A 233 13.17 12.19 -13.62
C ARG A 233 14.24 11.49 -12.80
N SER A 234 13.86 10.84 -11.70
CA SER A 234 14.77 9.98 -10.95
C SER A 234 15.27 8.83 -11.80
N LYS A 235 16.45 8.31 -11.48
CA LYS A 235 17.04 7.15 -12.15
C LYS A 235 17.21 6.02 -11.15
N LEU A 236 16.65 4.86 -11.46
CA LEU A 236 16.62 3.70 -10.58
C LEU A 236 17.42 2.54 -11.19
N ASN A 237 18.17 1.85 -10.33
CA ASN A 237 18.77 0.55 -10.60
C ASN A 237 18.19 -0.47 -9.59
N LEU A 238 17.73 -1.61 -10.09
CA LEU A 238 17.23 -2.75 -9.31
C LEU A 238 18.13 -3.94 -9.54
N LYS A 239 18.72 -4.45 -8.48
CA LYS A 239 19.50 -5.68 -8.47
C LYS A 239 18.80 -6.76 -7.65
N GLN A 240 18.74 -7.98 -8.17
CA GLN A 240 18.31 -9.13 -7.40
C GLN A 240 19.46 -9.68 -6.54
N CYS A 241 19.17 -9.95 -5.28
CA CYS A 241 20.10 -10.46 -4.27
C CYS A 241 19.48 -11.71 -3.61
N GLY A 242 19.59 -12.87 -4.26
CA GLY A 242 18.92 -14.08 -3.82
C GLY A 242 17.39 -13.98 -3.96
N THR A 243 16.67 -14.11 -2.84
CA THR A 243 15.21 -13.91 -2.77
C THR A 243 14.79 -12.45 -2.58
N ASP A 244 15.76 -11.57 -2.29
CA ASP A 244 15.52 -10.17 -2.00
C ASP A 244 16.07 -9.27 -3.11
N VAL A 245 15.88 -7.96 -2.95
CA VAL A 245 16.32 -6.94 -3.88
C VAL A 245 17.10 -5.82 -3.22
N GLU A 246 18.01 -5.24 -3.99
CA GLU A 246 18.67 -3.97 -3.72
C GLU A 246 18.25 -2.94 -4.76
N ILE A 247 17.66 -1.84 -4.32
CA ILE A 247 17.24 -0.72 -5.15
C ILE A 247 18.15 0.46 -4.84
N THR A 248 18.77 1.03 -5.87
CA THR A 248 19.46 2.32 -5.75
C THR A 248 18.80 3.32 -6.69
N VAL A 249 18.41 4.48 -6.16
CA VAL A 249 17.75 5.54 -6.92
C VAL A 249 18.40 6.89 -6.69
N TYR A 250 18.54 7.67 -7.76
CA TYR A 250 19.18 8.97 -7.76
C TYR A 250 18.20 10.08 -8.18
N ASN A 251 18.25 11.21 -7.49
CA ASN A 251 17.63 12.47 -7.90
C ASN A 251 18.53 13.64 -7.53
N LYS A 252 19.04 14.39 -8.53
CA LYS A 252 20.03 15.45 -8.31
C LYS A 252 21.23 14.94 -7.50
N ASN A 253 21.50 15.53 -6.33
CA ASN A 253 22.55 15.12 -5.40
C ASN A 253 22.10 14.06 -4.39
N LEU A 254 20.85 13.62 -4.42
CA LEU A 254 20.37 12.60 -3.49
C LEU A 254 20.52 11.21 -4.09
N LYS A 255 21.00 10.29 -3.27
CA LYS A 255 21.03 8.85 -3.54
C LYS A 255 20.31 8.13 -2.42
N LEU A 256 19.33 7.30 -2.78
CA LEU A 256 18.64 6.41 -1.86
C LEU A 256 18.98 4.98 -2.21
N THR A 257 19.37 4.19 -1.21
CA THR A 257 19.56 2.75 -1.31
C THR A 257 18.58 2.04 -0.38
N LEU A 258 17.82 1.10 -0.92
CA LEU A 258 16.92 0.20 -0.19
C LEU A 258 17.41 -1.24 -0.36
N LYS A 259 17.62 -1.95 0.74
CA LYS A 259 17.90 -3.40 0.71
C LYS A 259 16.85 -4.13 1.52
N THR A 260 16.22 -5.11 0.90
CA THR A 260 15.17 -5.91 1.51
C THR A 260 15.76 -7.16 2.15
N PHE A 261 15.09 -7.63 3.20
CA PHE A 261 15.36 -8.91 3.85
C PHE A 261 14.01 -9.57 4.12
N SER A 262 13.75 -10.72 3.51
CA SER A 262 12.47 -11.41 3.65
C SER A 262 12.64 -12.89 3.93
N TYR A 263 11.62 -13.50 4.53
CA TYR A 263 11.62 -14.90 4.92
C TYR A 263 10.53 -15.63 4.16
N LYS A 264 10.91 -16.63 3.35
CA LYS A 264 10.00 -17.30 2.39
C LYS A 264 8.71 -17.84 3.02
N ASP A 265 8.77 -18.30 4.26
CA ASP A 265 7.67 -18.89 5.02
C ASP A 265 6.73 -17.88 5.70
N THR A 266 7.03 -16.58 5.56
CA THR A 266 6.21 -15.47 6.10
C THR A 266 5.26 -14.87 5.06
N TYR A 267 5.39 -15.25 3.79
CA TYR A 267 4.54 -14.75 2.71
C TYR A 267 3.13 -15.34 2.76
N MET A 268 2.14 -14.49 2.49
CA MET A 268 0.72 -14.84 2.42
C MET A 268 0.18 -14.51 1.02
N LEU A 269 -0.48 -15.49 0.40
CA LEU A 269 -1.09 -15.32 -0.92
C LEU A 269 -2.48 -14.66 -0.81
N CYS A 270 -2.53 -13.39 -1.15
CA CYS A 270 -3.69 -12.52 -1.10
C CYS A 270 -4.39 -12.45 -2.45
N LYS A 271 -5.64 -11.97 -2.45
CA LYS A 271 -6.35 -11.73 -3.72
C LYS A 271 -5.97 -10.38 -4.32
N GLY A 272 -5.54 -10.42 -5.56
CA GLY A 272 -5.33 -9.25 -6.41
C GLY A 272 -6.26 -9.26 -7.63
N PRO A 273 -6.41 -8.12 -8.31
CA PRO A 273 -7.23 -8.00 -9.51
C PRO A 273 -6.46 -8.45 -10.76
N LEU A 274 -7.05 -9.38 -11.51
CA LEU A 274 -6.61 -9.75 -12.85
C LEU A 274 -7.81 -9.84 -13.78
N ASN A 275 -7.82 -9.00 -14.81
CA ASN A 275 -8.86 -8.94 -15.85
C ASN A 275 -10.28 -8.82 -15.26
N GLY A 276 -10.44 -7.96 -14.26
CA GLY A 276 -11.73 -7.69 -13.61
C GLY A 276 -12.20 -8.78 -12.65
N LYS A 277 -11.32 -9.69 -12.22
CA LYS A 277 -11.59 -10.72 -11.21
C LYS A 277 -10.61 -10.57 -10.04
N MET A 278 -11.09 -10.80 -8.82
CA MET A 278 -10.22 -10.95 -7.65
C MET A 278 -9.79 -12.41 -7.55
N ILE A 279 -8.51 -12.68 -7.79
CA ILE A 279 -7.90 -14.02 -7.79
C ILE A 279 -6.69 -14.07 -6.84
N PRO A 280 -6.31 -15.23 -6.30
CA PRO A 280 -5.03 -15.37 -5.59
C PRO A 280 -3.89 -14.95 -6.53
N LEU A 281 -3.16 -13.88 -6.18
CA LEU A 281 -2.22 -13.23 -7.09
C LEU A 281 -1.04 -12.57 -6.37
N VAL A 282 -1.33 -11.90 -5.26
CA VAL A 282 -0.36 -11.05 -4.58
C VAL A 282 0.25 -11.85 -3.45
N ASN A 283 1.54 -12.14 -3.53
CA ASN A 283 2.25 -12.84 -2.46
C ASN A 283 3.02 -11.80 -1.65
N GLU A 284 2.59 -11.55 -0.43
CA GLU A 284 3.05 -10.45 0.41
C GLU A 284 3.55 -10.98 1.77
N THR A 285 4.65 -10.44 2.28
CA THR A 285 5.03 -10.59 3.69
C THR A 285 4.93 -9.25 4.41
N LEU A 286 4.60 -9.30 5.71
CA LEU A 286 4.63 -8.17 6.64
C LEU A 286 5.75 -8.29 7.68
N CYS A 287 6.52 -9.38 7.63
CA CYS A 287 7.61 -9.70 8.55
C CYS A 287 8.99 -9.40 7.94
N GLY A 288 9.02 -8.65 6.83
CA GLY A 288 10.26 -8.28 6.17
C GLY A 288 11.00 -7.19 6.94
N LYS A 289 12.21 -6.89 6.47
CA LYS A 289 12.98 -5.71 6.86
C LYS A 289 13.45 -4.95 5.64
N VAL A 290 13.65 -3.65 5.80
CA VAL A 290 14.27 -2.81 4.76
C VAL A 290 15.36 -1.94 5.37
N LEU A 291 16.61 -2.13 4.94
CA LEU A 291 17.67 -1.16 5.18
C LEU A 291 17.46 0.02 4.25
N MET A 292 17.33 1.21 4.82
CA MET A 292 17.25 2.48 4.09
C MET A 292 18.51 3.30 4.34
N ILE A 293 19.15 3.74 3.27
CA ILE A 293 20.27 4.68 3.32
C ILE A 293 19.96 5.84 2.38
N LEU A 294 19.88 7.05 2.91
CA LEU A 294 19.73 8.28 2.14
C LEU A 294 21.02 9.10 2.28
N GLU A 295 21.60 9.49 1.15
CA GLU A 295 22.90 10.14 1.05
C GLU A 295 22.81 11.43 0.22
N ASP A 296 23.59 12.44 0.59
CA ASP A 296 23.92 13.58 -0.27
C ASP A 296 25.28 13.34 -0.93
N THR A 297 25.25 13.06 -2.23
CA THR A 297 26.43 12.75 -3.05
C THR A 297 27.32 13.97 -3.30
N LYS A 298 26.82 15.20 -3.11
CA LYS A 298 27.62 16.42 -3.25
C LYS A 298 28.54 16.62 -2.05
N THR A 299 28.03 16.32 -0.86
CA THR A 299 28.77 16.47 0.41
C THR A 299 29.39 15.16 0.88
N ASN A 300 29.07 14.04 0.21
CA ASN A 300 29.46 12.68 0.59
C ASN A 300 29.04 12.35 2.04
N SER A 301 27.83 12.77 2.41
CA SER A 301 27.29 12.61 3.76
C SER A 301 26.05 11.73 3.77
N ILE A 302 25.86 10.99 4.87
CA ILE A 302 24.64 10.20 5.12
C ILE A 302 23.62 11.12 5.79
N ILE A 303 22.49 11.34 5.13
CA ILE A 303 21.34 12.06 5.69
C ILE A 303 20.62 11.15 6.68
N TYR A 304 20.43 9.88 6.32
CA TYR A 304 19.80 8.89 7.17
C TYR A 304 20.26 7.48 6.84
N LYS A 305 20.39 6.65 7.88
CA LYS A 305 20.61 5.21 7.75
C LYS A 305 19.87 4.50 8.87
N GLY A 306 18.98 3.59 8.52
CA GLY A 306 18.21 2.82 9.49
C GLY A 306 17.59 1.57 8.89
N ILE A 307 17.17 0.65 9.75
CA ILE A 307 16.45 -0.57 9.35
C ILE A 307 14.99 -0.39 9.74
N GLY A 308 14.12 -0.47 8.75
CA GLY A 308 12.67 -0.52 8.93
C GLY A 308 12.27 -1.96 9.19
N GLU A 309 11.66 -2.20 10.35
CA GLU A 309 11.05 -3.48 10.73
C GLU A 309 9.64 -3.59 10.14
N SER A 310 9.00 -4.74 10.37
CA SER A 310 7.62 -5.01 9.94
C SER A 310 7.37 -4.65 8.48
N ALA A 311 8.36 -4.80 7.60
CA ALA A 311 8.28 -4.32 6.23
C ALA A 311 7.29 -5.16 5.42
N GLY A 312 6.40 -4.46 4.72
CA GLY A 312 5.56 -5.01 3.66
C GLY A 312 6.43 -5.21 2.42
N ILE A 313 6.50 -6.43 1.90
CA ILE A 313 7.33 -6.75 0.72
C ILE A 313 6.54 -7.64 -0.23
N GLU A 314 6.47 -7.21 -1.49
CA GLU A 314 5.90 -7.98 -2.61
C GLU A 314 6.87 -8.03 -3.80
N TYR A 315 7.02 -9.23 -4.35
CA TYR A 315 7.68 -9.46 -5.63
C TYR A 315 6.67 -10.17 -6.53
N GLY A 316 6.10 -9.44 -7.49
CA GLY A 316 4.97 -9.92 -8.27
C GLY A 316 5.22 -9.98 -9.77
N GLY A 317 4.54 -10.92 -10.41
CA GLY A 317 4.60 -11.14 -11.85
C GLY A 317 5.95 -11.65 -12.35
N GLU A 318 6.31 -11.30 -13.58
CA GLU A 318 7.58 -11.69 -14.22
C GLU A 318 8.72 -10.75 -13.77
N LEU A 319 9.28 -10.98 -12.58
CA LEU A 319 10.30 -10.12 -11.96
C LEU A 319 11.53 -9.89 -12.85
N LEU A 320 11.91 -10.91 -13.64
CA LEU A 320 13.00 -10.83 -14.64
C LEU A 320 12.86 -9.64 -15.58
N ASN A 321 11.64 -9.18 -15.86
CA ASN A 321 11.39 -8.04 -16.74
C ASN A 321 11.62 -6.67 -16.09
N ILE A 322 11.96 -6.61 -14.79
CA ILE A 322 12.18 -5.37 -14.03
C ILE A 322 13.63 -5.25 -13.54
N ILE A 323 14.35 -6.37 -13.42
CA ILE A 323 15.73 -6.38 -12.93
C ILE A 323 16.65 -5.71 -13.97
N ASP A 324 17.59 -4.91 -13.48
CA ASP A 324 18.65 -4.33 -14.30
C ASP A 324 19.82 -5.32 -14.38
N ASN A 325 20.28 -5.60 -15.60
CA ASN A 325 21.40 -6.51 -15.88
C ASN A 325 22.75 -5.92 -15.47
#